data_AF-A0A484ZRB9-F1
#
_entry.id   AF-A0A484ZRB9-F1
#
_cell.length_a   1.000
_cell.length_b   1.000
_cell.length_c   1.000
_cell.angle_alpha   90.00
_cell.angle_beta   90.00
_cell.angle_gamma   90.00
#
_symmetry.space_group_name_H-M   'P 1'
#
loop_
_entity.id
_entity.type
_entity.pdbx_description
1 polymer ?
#
loop_
_entity_poly.entity_id
_entity_poly.type
_entity_poly.pdbx_seq_one_letter_code
_entity_poly.pdbx_strand_id
1 'polypeptide(L)'
;MQETLSSGAVDIGTNSTLFIDNTAAGNYSFNNLLSGTGLLQVDLLSGSNTFQFGSGAGSAFSGILQLNDSRFSLSASNTSALTNATLALNSGNTTVVGVNSQDIGGLTLNGGELRFENLASGIINTQKLALNAGTVVIDPEVLTNGQGSSILAQDKGIDFRLVNATEVSGSANNLTMTDLAGNVVINTADIIQGSVVATGTYDFSLDNDSNGLYTTYRLVELDLLAGQTTALSSPLGMETLYAKVTGSGNLLISNGLNSITLNNGANNYTGSTEVATGTLFVGADHALGNTSNLIIDSGATANINGKTQTVGSLNNNGILDVNAGNLSITQGGSFGGSVIGSTGNLNLLGGTLILSGNNTYTGNTQVNSGSSFQIGNGGASGSYAGNISNNGVVAFNRTGSSAYQGVISGGGVLQHNGSGTLTLSGINTYSGGSSISAGTVIATQGAALGSGLVTNNGLLQLAFAGNSQLTNILTGSGDLTKSGSGIATLTGLAHLRMLFQLMPER
;
A
#
# COMPACT_ATOMS: atom_id res chain seq x y z
N MET A 1 32.66 -29.85 47.21
CA MET A 1 34.06 -30.29 47.03
C MET A 1 34.41 -30.03 45.59
N GLN A 2 35.40 -29.17 45.34
CA GLN A 2 35.95 -28.92 44.00
C GLN A 2 36.91 -30.07 43.71
N GLU A 3 36.39 -31.19 43.21
CA GLU A 3 37.25 -32.24 42.65
C GLU A 3 37.38 -31.98 41.16
N THR A 4 38.60 -31.65 40.73
CA THR A 4 39.01 -31.81 39.34
C THR A 4 38.87 -33.30 39.04
N LEU A 5 37.77 -33.68 38.38
CA LEU A 5 37.55 -35.06 37.95
C LEU A 5 38.78 -35.50 37.15
N SER A 6 39.46 -36.57 37.61
CA SER A 6 40.56 -37.21 36.89
C SER A 6 40.07 -37.73 35.52
N SER A 7 40.97 -38.20 34.66
CA SER A 7 40.68 -38.65 33.27
C SER A 7 39.81 -39.93 33.20
N GLY A 8 38.57 -39.86 33.68
CA GLY A 8 37.64 -40.99 33.82
C GLY A 8 36.32 -40.79 33.08
N ALA A 9 35.43 -41.77 33.20
CA ALA A 9 34.05 -41.67 32.72
C ALA A 9 33.11 -41.27 33.87
N VAL A 10 32.10 -40.48 33.55
CA VAL A 10 31.07 -40.00 34.47
C VAL A 10 29.72 -40.49 33.96
N ASP A 11 29.04 -41.31 34.75
CA ASP A 11 27.68 -41.76 34.47
C ASP A 11 26.70 -41.10 35.46
N ILE A 12 25.82 -40.23 34.97
CA ILE A 12 24.81 -39.58 35.80
C ILE A 12 23.54 -40.44 35.75
N GLY A 13 23.38 -41.29 36.77
CA GLY A 13 22.22 -42.18 36.88
C GLY A 13 20.87 -41.45 36.89
N THR A 14 19.79 -42.17 36.59
CA THR A 14 18.42 -41.63 36.62
C THR A 14 18.10 -41.04 37.99
N ASN A 15 17.50 -39.84 38.01
CA ASN A 15 17.21 -39.05 39.22
C ASN A 15 18.43 -38.58 40.02
N SER A 16 19.64 -38.78 39.52
CA SER A 16 20.86 -38.21 40.11
C SER A 16 21.17 -36.85 39.48
N THR A 17 21.85 -36.00 40.24
CA THR A 17 22.34 -34.70 39.77
C THR A 17 23.85 -34.61 39.96
N LEU A 18 24.55 -34.24 38.90
CA LEU A 18 25.91 -33.71 38.99
C LEU A 18 25.84 -32.19 38.93
N PHE A 19 26.31 -31.53 39.98
CA PHE A 19 26.33 -30.08 40.08
C PHE A 19 27.73 -29.54 39.77
N ILE A 20 27.82 -28.67 38.78
CA ILE A 20 29.02 -27.90 38.45
C ILE A 20 28.79 -26.49 38.94
N ASP A 21 29.36 -26.21 40.11
CA ASP A 21 29.39 -24.89 40.73
C ASP A 21 30.84 -24.50 40.94
N ASN A 22 31.33 -23.68 40.02
CA ASN A 22 32.67 -23.13 40.11
C ASN A 22 32.61 -21.77 40.80
N THR A 23 32.70 -21.80 42.13
CA THR A 23 32.68 -20.61 43.01
C THR A 23 33.95 -19.75 42.89
N ALA A 24 34.97 -20.19 42.15
CA ALA A 24 36.18 -19.43 41.83
C ALA A 24 36.10 -18.96 40.37
N ALA A 25 36.25 -17.66 40.13
CA ALA A 25 36.08 -17.03 38.82
C ALA A 25 36.79 -17.82 37.69
N GLY A 26 36.03 -18.33 36.72
CA GLY A 26 36.61 -18.97 35.55
C GLY A 26 35.62 -19.79 34.72
N ASN A 27 35.93 -19.91 33.43
CA ASN A 27 35.26 -20.83 32.51
C ASN A 27 35.52 -22.29 32.93
N TYR A 28 34.59 -23.20 32.59
CA TYR A 28 34.69 -24.62 32.90
C TYR A 28 34.56 -25.48 31.64
N SER A 29 35.45 -26.47 31.49
CA SER A 29 35.44 -27.43 30.38
C SER A 29 35.25 -28.86 30.92
N PHE A 30 34.14 -29.49 30.57
CA PHE A 30 33.87 -30.89 30.92
C PHE A 30 34.45 -31.83 29.86
N ASN A 31 35.57 -32.49 30.18
CA ASN A 31 36.32 -33.31 29.22
C ASN A 31 36.18 -34.83 29.44
N ASN A 32 35.49 -35.25 30.51
CA ASN A 32 35.31 -36.66 30.84
C ASN A 32 34.21 -37.29 29.99
N LEU A 33 34.33 -38.57 29.67
CA LEU A 33 33.26 -39.29 28.96
C LEU A 33 31.97 -39.22 29.77
N LEU A 34 30.89 -38.69 29.19
CA LEU A 34 29.62 -38.47 29.87
C LEU A 34 28.55 -39.45 29.36
N SER A 35 27.89 -40.14 30.28
CA SER A 35 26.73 -40.99 30.00
C SER A 35 25.64 -40.82 31.05
N GLY A 36 24.52 -41.50 30.83
CA GLY A 36 23.42 -41.57 31.78
C GLY A 36 22.26 -40.64 31.42
N THR A 37 21.22 -40.68 32.25
CA THR A 37 19.93 -40.01 32.02
C THR A 37 19.58 -38.98 33.09
N GLY A 38 20.50 -38.71 34.02
CA GLY A 38 20.29 -37.77 35.12
C GLY A 38 20.48 -36.30 34.73
N LEU A 39 20.59 -35.44 35.73
CA LEU A 39 20.74 -34.00 35.57
C LEU A 39 22.21 -33.59 35.68
N LEU A 40 22.73 -32.93 34.66
CA LEU A 40 23.95 -32.14 34.75
C LEU A 40 23.54 -30.68 34.92
N GLN A 41 23.69 -30.14 36.12
CA GLN A 41 23.34 -28.75 36.42
C GLN A 41 24.61 -27.91 36.48
N VAL A 42 24.63 -26.79 35.75
CA VAL A 42 25.73 -25.85 35.69
C VAL A 42 25.26 -24.50 36.21
N ASP A 43 25.95 -23.99 37.21
CA ASP A 43 25.69 -22.69 37.84
C ASP A 43 27.05 -22.05 38.15
N LEU A 44 27.54 -21.20 37.26
CA LEU A 44 28.87 -20.59 37.41
C LEU A 44 28.73 -19.25 38.14
N LEU A 45 29.87 -18.67 38.54
CA LEU A 45 29.91 -17.42 39.30
C LEU A 45 29.20 -16.24 38.59
N SER A 46 29.13 -16.25 37.26
CA SER A 46 28.55 -15.19 36.43
C SER A 46 28.03 -15.76 35.12
N GLY A 47 26.94 -15.18 34.60
CA GLY A 47 26.45 -15.41 33.23
C GLY A 47 27.49 -15.17 32.12
N SER A 48 28.58 -14.45 32.41
CA SER A 48 29.69 -14.25 31.48
C SER A 48 30.68 -15.42 31.43
N ASN A 49 30.65 -16.35 32.38
CA ASN A 49 31.58 -17.48 32.42
C ASN A 49 31.11 -18.61 31.51
N THR A 50 32.01 -19.15 30.71
CA THR A 50 31.67 -20.17 29.72
C THR A 50 31.69 -21.57 30.32
N PHE A 51 30.63 -22.34 30.09
CA PHE A 51 30.65 -23.80 30.18
C PHE A 51 30.82 -24.40 28.78
N GLN A 52 31.61 -25.47 28.66
CA GLN A 52 31.76 -26.22 27.41
C GLN A 52 32.07 -27.70 27.67
N PHE A 53 31.67 -28.55 26.75
CA PHE A 53 32.16 -29.92 26.62
C PHE A 53 33.43 -29.95 25.77
N GLY A 54 34.45 -30.65 26.27
CA GLY A 54 35.57 -31.07 25.44
C GLY A 54 35.23 -32.28 24.58
N SER A 55 36.12 -32.62 23.65
CA SER A 55 35.97 -33.78 22.76
C SER A 55 35.85 -35.11 23.50
N GLY A 56 36.33 -35.20 24.75
CA GLY A 56 36.23 -36.40 25.57
C GLY A 56 34.83 -36.68 26.11
N ALA A 57 33.89 -35.73 26.07
CA ALA A 57 32.52 -35.91 26.57
C ALA A 57 31.73 -37.00 25.82
N GLY A 58 32.01 -37.20 24.53
CA GLY A 58 31.25 -38.13 23.68
C GLY A 58 29.80 -37.66 23.48
N SER A 59 28.90 -38.57 23.09
CA SER A 59 27.48 -38.30 22.78
C SER A 59 26.51 -39.24 23.50
N ALA A 60 27.00 -40.00 24.47
CA ALA A 60 26.23 -41.06 25.15
C ALA A 60 25.26 -40.51 26.21
N PHE A 61 25.43 -39.27 26.64
CA PHE A 61 24.54 -38.62 27.60
C PHE A 61 23.17 -38.36 26.97
N SER A 62 22.11 -38.79 27.67
CA SER A 62 20.72 -38.62 27.26
C SER A 62 19.85 -37.99 28.35
N GLY A 63 20.50 -37.41 29.35
CA GLY A 63 19.85 -36.69 30.45
C GLY A 63 19.56 -35.23 30.10
N ILE A 64 19.57 -34.38 31.13
CA ILE A 64 19.32 -32.94 31.01
C ILE A 64 20.61 -32.19 31.33
N LEU A 65 21.06 -31.32 30.43
CA LEU A 65 22.01 -30.25 30.75
C LEU A 65 21.20 -29.01 31.10
N GLN A 66 21.18 -28.65 32.39
CA GLN A 66 20.54 -27.44 32.88
C GLN A 66 21.59 -26.36 33.09
N LEU A 67 21.43 -25.24 32.38
CA LEU A 67 22.31 -24.09 32.47
C LEU A 67 21.59 -22.96 33.21
N ASN A 68 22.13 -22.55 34.36
CA ASN A 68 21.80 -21.32 35.06
C ASN A 68 22.85 -20.24 34.67
N ASP A 69 23.40 -19.46 35.62
CA ASP A 69 24.39 -18.41 35.36
C ASP A 69 25.62 -18.95 34.60
N SER A 70 25.62 -18.80 33.26
CA SER A 70 26.66 -19.32 32.37
C SER A 70 26.48 -18.82 30.93
N ARG A 71 27.57 -18.82 30.16
CA ARG A 71 27.56 -18.71 28.70
C ARG A 71 27.81 -20.08 28.07
N PHE A 72 27.09 -20.40 27.01
CA PHE A 72 27.25 -21.65 26.27
C PHE A 72 27.24 -21.39 24.77
N SER A 73 28.12 -22.05 24.03
CA SER A 73 28.10 -22.01 22.56
C SER A 73 27.57 -23.34 22.06
N LEU A 74 26.35 -23.37 21.52
CA LEU A 74 25.78 -24.57 20.91
C LEU A 74 26.40 -24.76 19.52
N SER A 75 27.58 -25.38 19.50
CA SER A 75 28.33 -25.72 18.30
C SER A 75 29.34 -26.85 18.57
N ALA A 76 29.79 -27.53 17.51
CA ALA A 76 30.89 -28.51 17.56
C ALA A 76 30.71 -29.55 18.70
N SER A 77 31.71 -29.72 19.57
CA SER A 77 31.68 -30.68 20.68
C SER A 77 30.49 -30.51 21.60
N ASN A 78 29.98 -29.27 21.78
CA ASN A 78 28.82 -29.02 22.61
C ASN A 78 27.54 -29.60 22.00
N THR A 79 27.38 -29.46 20.69
CA THR A 79 26.27 -30.07 19.94
C THR A 79 26.38 -31.59 19.96
N SER A 80 27.57 -32.14 19.70
CA SER A 80 27.81 -33.59 19.73
C SER A 80 27.51 -34.22 21.09
N ALA A 81 27.83 -33.52 22.18
CA ALA A 81 27.52 -33.99 23.54
C ALA A 81 26.02 -34.00 23.86
N LEU A 82 25.23 -33.20 23.14
CA LEU A 82 23.81 -33.03 23.36
C LEU A 82 22.94 -33.78 22.35
N THR A 83 23.51 -34.55 21.42
CA THR A 83 22.77 -35.29 20.38
C THR A 83 21.58 -36.09 20.94
N ASN A 84 21.73 -36.66 22.14
CA ASN A 84 20.68 -37.45 22.80
C ASN A 84 20.09 -36.77 24.05
N ALA A 85 20.62 -35.61 24.45
CA ALA A 85 20.28 -34.96 25.72
C ALA A 85 19.37 -33.73 25.53
N THR A 86 18.70 -33.33 26.60
CA THR A 86 17.92 -32.08 26.62
C THR A 86 18.79 -30.93 27.14
N LEU A 87 18.87 -29.85 26.39
CA LEU A 87 19.45 -28.58 26.82
C LEU A 87 18.35 -27.70 27.45
N ALA A 88 18.50 -27.36 28.73
CA ALA A 88 17.57 -26.48 29.44
C ALA A 88 18.24 -25.14 29.79
N LEU A 89 17.69 -24.05 29.25
CA LEU A 89 18.20 -22.69 29.43
C LEU A 89 17.38 -21.97 30.50
N ASN A 90 17.93 -21.87 31.70
CA ASN A 90 17.30 -21.15 32.81
C ASN A 90 17.78 -19.70 32.89
N SER A 91 17.14 -18.92 33.77
CA SER A 91 17.58 -17.56 34.08
C SER A 91 19.07 -17.50 34.42
N GLY A 92 19.76 -16.49 33.90
CA GLY A 92 21.21 -16.33 34.02
C GLY A 92 22.02 -16.95 32.87
N ASN A 93 21.42 -17.87 32.09
CA ASN A 93 22.12 -18.46 30.95
C ASN A 93 22.03 -17.60 29.69
N THR A 94 23.14 -17.53 28.95
CA THR A 94 23.15 -17.14 27.54
C THR A 94 23.72 -18.26 26.68
N THR A 95 22.89 -18.82 25.80
CA THR A 95 23.31 -19.80 24.79
C THR A 95 23.36 -19.16 23.41
N VAL A 96 24.53 -19.18 22.77
CA VAL A 96 24.72 -18.75 21.38
C VAL A 96 24.65 -19.94 20.45
N VAL A 97 23.79 -19.86 19.43
CA VAL A 97 23.65 -20.88 18.40
C VAL A 97 24.73 -20.69 17.34
N GLY A 98 25.51 -21.74 17.10
CA GLY A 98 26.50 -21.75 16.03
C GLY A 98 25.88 -21.77 14.63
N VAL A 99 26.70 -21.52 13.62
CA VAL A 99 26.34 -21.72 12.21
C VAL A 99 26.10 -23.20 11.90
N ASN A 100 25.39 -23.49 10.81
CA ASN A 100 24.90 -24.80 10.41
C ASN A 100 23.89 -25.41 11.40
N SER A 101 23.50 -26.64 11.12
CA SER A 101 22.57 -27.41 11.94
C SER A 101 23.17 -27.79 13.30
N GLN A 102 22.42 -27.58 14.37
CA GLN A 102 22.72 -28.05 15.72
C GLN A 102 21.71 -29.13 16.12
N ASP A 103 22.10 -30.40 15.99
CA ASP A 103 21.22 -31.54 16.26
C ASP A 103 21.36 -32.00 17.73
N ILE A 104 20.30 -31.80 18.52
CA ILE A 104 20.25 -32.13 19.96
C ILE A 104 18.98 -32.91 20.35
N GLY A 105 19.00 -33.63 21.46
CA GLY A 105 17.87 -34.48 21.88
C GLY A 105 16.61 -33.68 22.24
N GLY A 106 16.78 -32.61 23.03
CA GLY A 106 15.71 -31.72 23.48
C GLY A 106 16.21 -30.28 23.69
N LEU A 107 15.30 -29.31 23.61
CA LEU A 107 15.53 -27.92 24.00
C LEU A 107 14.40 -27.42 24.91
N THR A 108 14.77 -26.81 26.04
CA THR A 108 13.84 -26.18 26.97
C THR A 108 14.27 -24.74 27.22
N LEU A 109 13.41 -23.79 26.87
CA LEU A 109 13.57 -22.37 27.21
C LEU A 109 12.79 -22.09 28.50
N ASN A 110 13.51 -21.78 29.58
CA ASN A 110 12.96 -21.65 30.93
C ASN A 110 13.55 -20.43 31.67
N GLY A 111 13.66 -19.32 30.96
CA GLY A 111 14.09 -18.01 31.49
C GLY A 111 15.47 -17.55 31.00
N GLY A 112 16.24 -18.42 30.33
CA GLY A 112 17.53 -18.08 29.73
C GLY A 112 17.40 -17.40 28.37
N GLU A 113 18.55 -17.01 27.82
CA GLU A 113 18.66 -16.35 26.52
C GLU A 113 19.18 -17.30 25.44
N LEU A 114 18.45 -17.41 24.33
CA LEU A 114 18.87 -18.14 23.12
C LEU A 114 19.20 -17.14 22.01
N ARG A 115 20.48 -17.03 21.64
CA ARG A 115 20.98 -16.04 20.67
C ARG A 115 21.30 -16.66 19.31
N PHE A 116 20.71 -16.11 18.25
CA PHE A 116 21.03 -16.38 16.85
C PHE A 116 21.78 -15.19 16.25
N GLU A 117 23.10 -15.15 16.47
CA GLU A 117 23.99 -14.11 15.91
C GLU A 117 24.22 -14.28 14.39
N ASN A 118 23.94 -15.45 13.83
CA ASN A 118 24.05 -15.73 12.40
C ASN A 118 22.72 -16.27 11.86
N LEU A 119 21.67 -15.46 12.00
CA LEU A 119 20.27 -15.86 11.80
C LEU A 119 20.06 -16.71 10.54
N ALA A 120 20.58 -16.29 9.39
CA ALA A 120 20.40 -17.00 8.12
C ALA A 120 21.13 -18.36 7.99
N SER A 121 21.97 -18.75 8.95
CA SER A 121 22.85 -19.91 8.81
C SER A 121 22.85 -20.90 9.97
N GLY A 122 22.30 -20.54 11.13
CA GLY A 122 22.20 -21.41 12.30
C GLY A 122 20.77 -21.91 12.52
N ILE A 123 20.59 -23.21 12.72
CA ILE A 123 19.29 -23.82 13.06
C ILE A 123 19.49 -24.90 14.12
N ILE A 124 18.55 -25.04 15.04
CA ILE A 124 18.53 -26.16 15.99
C ILE A 124 17.54 -27.21 15.48
N ASN A 125 17.95 -28.47 15.39
CA ASN A 125 17.02 -29.58 15.24
C ASN A 125 16.93 -30.34 16.55
N THR A 126 15.70 -30.60 16.99
CA THR A 126 15.46 -31.34 18.21
C THR A 126 14.24 -32.24 18.11
N GLN A 127 14.10 -33.16 19.05
CA GLN A 127 12.86 -33.94 19.16
C GLN A 127 11.84 -33.14 19.96
N LYS A 128 12.24 -32.68 21.16
CA LYS A 128 11.35 -31.99 22.09
C LYS A 128 11.74 -30.53 22.25
N LEU A 129 10.78 -29.63 22.06
CA LEU A 129 10.92 -28.20 22.33
C LEU A 129 9.90 -27.76 23.38
N ALA A 130 10.38 -27.17 24.47
CA ALA A 130 9.55 -26.56 25.50
C ALA A 130 9.78 -25.05 25.58
N LEU A 131 8.71 -24.26 25.41
CA LEU A 131 8.71 -22.79 25.38
C LEU A 131 8.05 -22.25 26.66
N ASN A 132 8.76 -22.28 27.79
CA ASN A 132 8.21 -21.92 29.09
C ASN A 132 8.41 -20.43 29.42
N ALA A 133 9.62 -19.91 29.21
CA ALA A 133 9.98 -18.51 29.42
C ALA A 133 11.37 -18.22 28.82
N GLY A 134 11.72 -16.94 28.64
CA GLY A 134 13.07 -16.52 28.28
C GLY A 134 13.11 -15.55 27.11
N THR A 135 14.32 -15.30 26.60
CA THR A 135 14.56 -14.34 25.52
C THR A 135 15.15 -15.04 24.32
N VAL A 136 14.61 -14.75 23.13
CA VAL A 136 15.23 -15.09 21.86
C VAL A 136 15.85 -13.83 21.28
N VAL A 137 17.15 -13.88 21.04
CA VAL A 137 17.88 -12.76 20.45
C VAL A 137 18.22 -13.10 19.01
N ILE A 138 17.93 -12.18 18.09
CA ILE A 138 18.20 -12.37 16.67
C ILE A 138 19.01 -11.20 16.09
N ASP A 139 19.79 -11.49 15.05
CA ASP A 139 20.37 -10.47 14.17
C ASP A 139 19.49 -10.27 12.92
N PRO A 140 18.70 -9.19 12.83
CA PRO A 140 17.75 -9.01 11.74
C PRO A 140 18.41 -8.53 10.44
N GLU A 141 19.67 -8.08 10.46
CA GLU A 141 20.35 -7.46 9.31
C GLU A 141 20.55 -8.45 8.14
N VAL A 142 20.67 -9.73 8.48
CA VAL A 142 20.98 -10.81 7.52
C VAL A 142 19.76 -11.22 6.68
N LEU A 143 18.53 -10.93 7.13
CA LEU A 143 17.31 -11.41 6.47
C LEU A 143 16.75 -10.46 5.42
N THR A 144 16.94 -9.15 5.58
CA THR A 144 16.26 -8.12 4.78
C THR A 144 17.04 -7.73 3.52
N ASN A 145 18.34 -8.03 3.45
CA ASN A 145 19.23 -7.63 2.34
C ASN A 145 19.47 -8.72 1.27
N GLY A 146 18.75 -9.86 1.28
CA GLY A 146 19.19 -11.04 0.51
C GLY A 146 18.14 -11.94 -0.14
N GLN A 147 16.84 -11.67 -0.01
CA GLN A 147 15.81 -12.61 -0.48
C GLN A 147 14.98 -11.94 -1.57
N GLY A 148 15.17 -12.33 -2.84
CA GLY A 148 14.50 -11.80 -4.04
C GLY A 148 12.97 -11.95 -4.09
N SER A 149 12.31 -12.02 -2.95
CA SER A 149 10.87 -11.94 -2.76
C SER A 149 10.35 -10.55 -3.16
N SER A 150 9.19 -10.50 -3.82
CA SER A 150 8.55 -9.23 -4.16
C SER A 150 8.19 -8.45 -2.90
N ILE A 151 8.06 -7.11 -3.02
CA ILE A 151 7.61 -6.22 -1.94
C ILE A 151 6.28 -6.73 -1.34
N LEU A 152 5.37 -7.21 -2.19
CA LEU A 152 4.06 -7.75 -1.78
C LEU A 152 4.17 -9.07 -1.02
N ALA A 153 5.16 -9.91 -1.31
CA ALA A 153 5.42 -11.11 -0.51
C ALA A 153 5.99 -10.75 0.86
N GLN A 154 6.87 -9.74 0.91
CA GLN A 154 7.42 -9.25 2.17
C GLN A 154 6.36 -8.58 3.06
N ASP A 155 5.37 -7.92 2.46
CA ASP A 155 4.20 -7.36 3.14
C ASP A 155 3.28 -8.43 3.77
N LYS A 156 3.25 -9.64 3.22
CA LYS A 156 2.53 -10.78 3.84
C LYS A 156 3.24 -11.37 5.04
N GLY A 157 4.55 -11.14 5.15
CA GLY A 157 5.42 -11.77 6.13
C GLY A 157 6.12 -12.99 5.57
N ILE A 158 7.37 -13.17 5.99
CA ILE A 158 8.21 -14.31 5.63
C ILE A 158 8.70 -14.97 6.92
N ASP A 159 8.43 -16.27 7.04
CA ASP A 159 8.83 -17.07 8.18
C ASP A 159 10.27 -17.56 8.02
N PHE A 160 11.02 -17.49 9.11
CA PHE A 160 12.38 -17.99 9.24
C PHE A 160 12.48 -18.92 10.44
N ARG A 161 12.72 -20.21 10.17
CA ARG A 161 12.75 -21.26 11.18
C ARG A 161 14.02 -21.19 12.03
N LEU A 162 13.85 -21.07 13.34
CA LEU A 162 14.95 -21.02 14.31
C LEU A 162 15.24 -22.41 14.92
N VAL A 163 14.16 -23.14 15.22
CA VAL A 163 14.21 -24.47 15.83
C VAL A 163 13.22 -25.38 15.13
N ASN A 164 13.69 -26.51 14.60
CA ASN A 164 12.85 -27.64 14.19
C ASN A 164 12.63 -28.58 15.38
N ALA A 165 11.40 -29.02 15.58
CA ALA A 165 11.02 -29.97 16.62
C ALA A 165 9.96 -30.96 16.10
N THR A 166 9.90 -32.15 16.69
CA THR A 166 8.81 -33.12 16.44
C THR A 166 7.72 -33.08 17.50
N GLU A 167 8.02 -32.53 18.68
CA GLU A 167 7.10 -32.30 19.79
C GLU A 167 7.34 -30.89 20.35
N VAL A 168 6.33 -30.03 20.32
CA VAL A 168 6.38 -28.67 20.86
C VAL A 168 5.40 -28.54 22.01
N SER A 169 5.86 -27.98 23.13
CA SER A 169 5.05 -27.62 24.29
C SER A 169 5.29 -26.17 24.69
N GLY A 170 4.29 -25.53 25.30
CA GLY A 170 4.33 -24.09 25.59
C GLY A 170 3.97 -23.22 24.38
N SER A 171 4.34 -21.94 24.42
CA SER A 171 4.03 -20.96 23.36
C SER A 171 5.14 -19.92 23.23
N ALA A 172 5.41 -19.46 22.01
CA ALA A 172 6.28 -18.32 21.72
C ALA A 172 5.84 -17.03 22.43
N ASN A 173 4.55 -16.90 22.78
CA ASN A 173 4.03 -15.78 23.58
C ASN A 173 4.60 -15.73 25.01
N ASN A 174 5.21 -16.82 25.49
CA ASN A 174 5.91 -16.86 26.78
C ASN A 174 7.33 -16.29 26.69
N LEU A 175 7.80 -15.97 25.48
CA LEU A 175 9.15 -15.52 25.20
C LEU A 175 9.16 -14.04 24.81
N THR A 176 10.29 -13.39 25.03
CA THR A 176 10.58 -12.06 24.49
C THR A 176 11.54 -12.15 23.33
N MET A 177 11.40 -11.25 22.35
CA MET A 177 12.32 -11.14 21.21
C MET A 177 13.05 -9.80 21.26
N THR A 178 14.38 -9.82 21.09
CA THR A 178 15.20 -8.62 21.01
C THR A 178 16.28 -8.70 19.94
N ASP A 179 16.83 -7.55 19.56
CA ASP A 179 18.02 -7.47 18.71
C ASP A 179 19.28 -7.82 19.52
N LEU A 180 20.45 -7.84 18.87
CA LEU A 180 21.73 -8.13 19.52
C LEU A 180 22.07 -7.18 20.68
N ALA A 181 21.49 -5.97 20.70
CA ALA A 181 21.67 -4.93 21.70
C ALA A 181 20.59 -4.93 22.80
N GLY A 182 19.56 -5.78 22.70
CA GLY A 182 18.46 -5.88 23.66
C GLY A 182 17.25 -4.98 23.39
N ASN A 183 17.16 -4.34 22.22
CA ASN A 183 16.02 -3.50 21.84
C ASN A 183 14.93 -4.30 21.10
N VAL A 184 13.78 -3.66 20.86
CA VAL A 184 12.75 -4.18 19.96
C VAL A 184 13.35 -4.38 18.58
N VAL A 185 13.08 -5.54 17.96
CA VAL A 185 13.60 -5.88 16.65
C VAL A 185 12.84 -5.14 15.56
N ILE A 186 13.40 -4.03 15.12
CA ILE A 186 13.01 -3.31 13.91
C ILE A 186 14.25 -3.28 13.02
N ASN A 187 14.05 -3.50 11.72
CA ASN A 187 15.15 -3.36 10.77
C ASN A 187 14.73 -2.57 9.54
N THR A 188 15.71 -1.91 8.93
CA THR A 188 15.56 -1.21 7.66
C THR A 188 16.45 -1.83 6.60
N ALA A 189 15.96 -1.95 5.38
CA ALA A 189 16.75 -2.43 4.26
C ALA A 189 16.41 -1.73 2.95
N ASP A 190 17.39 -1.70 2.06
CA ASP A 190 17.23 -1.15 0.72
C ASP A 190 16.36 -2.06 -0.15
N ILE A 191 15.38 -1.46 -0.81
CA ILE A 191 14.59 -2.11 -1.85
C ILE A 191 15.28 -1.88 -3.19
N ILE A 192 15.76 -2.96 -3.81
CA ILE A 192 16.53 -2.91 -5.05
C ILE A 192 15.70 -3.41 -6.23
N GLN A 193 15.50 -2.55 -7.23
CA GLN A 193 14.89 -2.87 -8.53
C GLN A 193 15.81 -2.40 -9.66
N GLY A 194 16.97 -3.05 -9.78
CA GLY A 194 18.09 -2.62 -10.61
C GLY A 194 18.97 -1.57 -9.93
N SER A 195 18.37 -0.61 -9.22
CA SER A 195 19.02 0.31 -8.29
C SER A 195 18.20 0.39 -6.99
N VAL A 196 18.73 1.04 -5.94
CA VAL A 196 17.92 1.31 -4.73
C VAL A 196 16.80 2.28 -5.08
N VAL A 197 15.56 1.89 -4.82
CA VAL A 197 14.35 2.68 -5.17
C VAL A 197 13.53 3.10 -3.96
N ALA A 198 13.67 2.39 -2.84
CA ALA A 198 12.98 2.65 -1.59
C ALA A 198 13.80 2.08 -0.41
N THR A 199 13.45 2.47 0.81
CA THR A 199 13.89 1.80 2.04
C THR A 199 12.67 1.15 2.70
N GLY A 200 12.73 -0.16 2.93
CA GLY A 200 11.70 -0.91 3.66
C GLY A 200 12.01 -0.94 5.15
N THR A 201 11.00 -0.74 5.99
CA THR A 201 11.05 -0.99 7.43
C THR A 201 10.28 -2.26 7.76
N TYR A 202 10.88 -3.12 8.57
CA TYR A 202 10.36 -4.44 8.89
C TYR A 202 10.19 -4.62 10.38
N ASP A 203 9.03 -5.13 10.76
CA ASP A 203 8.77 -5.61 12.11
C ASP A 203 9.03 -7.12 12.15
N PHE A 204 9.56 -7.58 13.28
CA PHE A 204 9.81 -8.98 13.55
C PHE A 204 8.92 -9.46 14.68
N SER A 205 8.49 -10.71 14.56
CA SER A 205 7.71 -11.40 15.59
C SER A 205 8.23 -12.82 15.78
N LEU A 206 7.90 -13.40 16.92
CA LEU A 206 8.23 -14.78 17.25
C LEU A 206 6.92 -15.58 17.32
N ASP A 207 6.88 -16.73 16.68
CA ASP A 207 5.74 -17.62 16.71
C ASP A 207 6.19 -19.09 16.68
N ASN A 208 5.30 -20.01 16.99
CA ASN A 208 5.57 -21.43 16.98
C ASN A 208 4.40 -22.23 16.41
N ASP A 209 4.73 -23.31 15.73
CA ASP A 209 3.77 -24.29 15.23
C ASP A 209 4.10 -25.69 15.79
N SER A 210 3.49 -26.74 15.24
CA SER A 210 3.78 -28.12 15.63
C SER A 210 5.20 -28.57 15.29
N ASN A 211 5.91 -27.83 14.42
CA ASN A 211 7.22 -28.19 13.90
C ASN A 211 8.35 -27.36 14.52
N GLY A 212 8.04 -26.46 15.47
CA GLY A 212 9.04 -25.76 16.29
C GLY A 212 8.82 -24.25 16.34
N LEU A 213 9.92 -23.51 16.51
CA LEU A 213 9.93 -22.07 16.75
C LEU A 213 10.48 -21.34 15.52
N TYR A 214 9.81 -20.27 15.10
CA TYR A 214 10.24 -19.44 13.99
C TYR A 214 10.07 -17.96 14.31
N THR A 215 10.79 -17.12 13.58
CA THR A 215 10.55 -15.68 13.54
C THR A 215 9.94 -15.31 12.20
N THR A 216 9.00 -14.37 12.20
CA THR A 216 8.43 -13.82 10.97
C THR A 216 8.85 -12.36 10.87
N TYR A 217 9.35 -11.97 9.70
CA TYR A 217 9.56 -10.55 9.39
C TYR A 217 8.54 -10.08 8.36
N ARG A 218 8.00 -8.88 8.54
CA ARG A 218 6.98 -8.30 7.66
C ARG A 218 7.29 -6.85 7.35
N LEU A 219 7.17 -6.46 6.08
CA LEU A 219 7.25 -5.07 5.67
C LEU A 219 6.11 -4.28 6.30
N VAL A 220 6.42 -3.19 7.00
CA VAL A 220 5.42 -2.32 7.64
C VAL A 220 5.44 -0.89 7.12
N GLU A 221 6.59 -0.43 6.60
CA GLU A 221 6.70 0.85 5.91
C GLU A 221 7.62 0.74 4.69
N LEU A 222 7.26 1.42 3.61
CA LEU A 222 8.02 1.54 2.37
C LEU A 222 8.26 3.04 2.08
N ASP A 223 9.48 3.52 2.31
CA ASP A 223 9.89 4.90 2.09
C ASP A 223 10.46 5.07 0.67
N LEU A 224 9.70 5.73 -0.21
CA LEU A 224 10.06 5.90 -1.62
C LEU A 224 11.15 6.96 -1.79
N LEU A 225 12.29 6.58 -2.36
CA LEU A 225 13.44 7.48 -2.52
C LEU A 225 13.19 8.55 -3.59
N ALA A 226 13.66 9.77 -3.31
CA ALA A 226 13.52 10.91 -4.21
C ALA A 226 14.09 10.63 -5.60
N GLY A 227 13.32 10.95 -6.64
CA GLY A 227 13.71 10.75 -8.04
C GLY A 227 13.66 9.29 -8.53
N GLN A 228 13.36 8.34 -7.64
CA GLN A 228 13.24 6.93 -7.97
C GLN A 228 11.78 6.53 -8.22
N THR A 229 11.59 5.40 -8.87
CA THR A 229 10.28 4.77 -9.05
C THR A 229 10.33 3.36 -8.47
N THR A 230 9.46 3.09 -7.50
CA THR A 230 9.31 1.74 -6.93
C THR A 230 8.11 1.06 -7.58
N ALA A 231 8.37 -0.08 -8.22
CA ALA A 231 7.34 -0.87 -8.88
C ALA A 231 6.72 -1.90 -7.92
N LEU A 232 5.41 -1.96 -7.90
CA LEU A 232 4.64 -3.07 -7.33
C LEU A 232 4.15 -3.95 -8.48
N SER A 233 4.50 -5.23 -8.41
CA SER A 233 4.07 -6.26 -9.37
C SER A 233 3.88 -7.59 -8.64
N SER A 234 2.94 -8.40 -9.12
CA SER A 234 2.69 -9.75 -8.63
C SER A 234 2.54 -10.73 -9.80
N PRO A 235 3.42 -11.74 -9.90
CA PRO A 235 3.20 -12.83 -10.86
C PRO A 235 2.03 -13.74 -10.48
N LEU A 236 1.50 -13.64 -9.25
CA LEU A 236 0.56 -14.61 -8.65
C LEU A 236 -0.91 -14.16 -8.65
N GLY A 237 -1.26 -13.07 -9.34
CA GLY A 237 -2.65 -12.61 -9.44
C GLY A 237 -2.92 -11.34 -8.63
N MET A 238 -4.08 -11.31 -7.98
CA MET A 238 -4.51 -10.16 -7.17
C MET A 238 -3.76 -10.11 -5.85
N GLU A 239 -3.21 -8.94 -5.50
CA GLU A 239 -2.48 -8.74 -4.25
C GLU A 239 -2.90 -7.48 -3.53
N THR A 240 -2.58 -7.39 -2.24
CA THR A 240 -2.83 -6.23 -1.39
C THR A 240 -1.54 -5.81 -0.71
N LEU A 241 -1.25 -4.51 -0.69
CA LEU A 241 -0.20 -3.91 0.12
C LEU A 241 -0.82 -3.28 1.37
N TYR A 242 -0.40 -3.75 2.55
CA TYR A 242 -0.81 -3.22 3.85
C TYR A 242 0.23 -2.27 4.46
N ALA A 243 1.50 -2.38 4.08
CA ALA A 243 2.57 -1.49 4.50
C ALA A 243 2.23 -0.03 4.18
N LYS A 244 2.63 0.86 5.09
CA LYS A 244 2.51 2.30 4.88
C LYS A 244 3.51 2.75 3.81
N VAL A 245 3.11 3.61 2.89
CA VAL A 245 3.97 4.15 1.84
C VAL A 245 4.26 5.62 2.12
N THR A 246 5.55 5.95 2.19
CA THR A 246 6.09 7.27 2.56
C THR A 246 7.11 7.75 1.52
N GLY A 247 7.74 8.90 1.76
CA GLY A 247 8.81 9.41 0.89
C GLY A 247 8.33 10.24 -0.30
N SER A 248 9.27 10.61 -1.16
CA SER A 248 9.02 11.53 -2.29
C SER A 248 9.19 10.90 -3.67
N GLY A 249 9.62 9.64 -3.72
CA GLY A 249 9.69 8.85 -4.93
C GLY A 249 8.32 8.50 -5.51
N ASN A 250 8.33 7.94 -6.71
CA ASN A 250 7.14 7.54 -7.44
C ASN A 250 6.77 6.08 -7.14
N LEU A 251 5.48 5.79 -7.23
CA LEU A 251 4.92 4.45 -7.15
C LEU A 251 4.42 4.01 -8.52
N LEU A 252 4.86 2.84 -8.98
CA LEU A 252 4.43 2.24 -10.24
C LEU A 252 3.66 0.94 -9.99
N ILE A 253 2.44 0.84 -10.50
CA ILE A 253 1.65 -0.38 -10.52
C ILE A 253 1.83 -1.03 -11.90
N SER A 254 2.54 -2.16 -11.93
CA SER A 254 2.82 -2.91 -13.16
C SER A 254 2.48 -4.38 -12.95
N ASN A 255 1.18 -4.70 -13.00
CA ASN A 255 0.67 -6.03 -12.66
C ASN A 255 0.06 -6.82 -13.82
N GLY A 256 0.45 -6.53 -15.06
CA GLY A 256 -0.07 -7.23 -16.24
C GLY A 256 -1.59 -7.08 -16.35
N LEU A 257 -2.34 -8.19 -16.34
CA LEU A 257 -3.82 -8.16 -16.33
C LEU A 257 -4.41 -8.25 -14.92
N ASN A 258 -3.59 -8.39 -13.90
CA ASN A 258 -4.01 -8.61 -12.52
C ASN A 258 -4.22 -7.28 -11.78
N SER A 259 -4.54 -7.35 -10.49
CA SER A 259 -4.79 -6.17 -9.67
C SER A 259 -3.89 -6.06 -8.44
N ILE A 260 -3.65 -4.84 -8.02
CA ILE A 260 -3.00 -4.52 -6.74
C ILE A 260 -3.95 -3.62 -5.95
N THR A 261 -4.13 -3.91 -4.67
CA THR A 261 -4.90 -3.07 -3.74
C THR A 261 -3.96 -2.33 -2.80
N LEU A 262 -4.03 -1.00 -2.74
CA LEU A 262 -3.36 -0.23 -1.69
C LEU A 262 -4.32 -0.09 -0.49
N ASN A 263 -3.99 -0.71 0.64
CA ASN A 263 -4.93 -0.85 1.77
C ASN A 263 -4.45 -0.18 3.06
N ASN A 264 -3.66 0.90 2.94
CA ASN A 264 -3.20 1.67 4.08
C ASN A 264 -3.57 3.15 3.94
N GLY A 265 -4.50 3.62 4.78
CA GLY A 265 -4.97 5.00 4.76
C GLY A 265 -4.02 6.01 5.41
N ALA A 266 -2.91 5.56 5.99
CA ALA A 266 -1.87 6.41 6.57
C ALA A 266 -0.73 6.72 5.58
N ASN A 267 -0.87 6.29 4.32
CA ASN A 267 0.07 6.62 3.25
C ASN A 267 0.22 8.15 3.14
N ASN A 268 1.45 8.62 2.93
CA ASN A 268 1.73 10.06 2.84
C ASN A 268 2.80 10.43 1.80
N TYR A 269 3.20 9.47 0.95
CA TYR A 269 4.15 9.70 -0.13
C TYR A 269 3.69 10.80 -1.10
N THR A 270 4.63 11.56 -1.65
CA THR A 270 4.34 12.79 -2.42
C THR A 270 4.62 12.69 -3.93
N GLY A 271 5.24 11.60 -4.37
CA GLY A 271 5.54 11.39 -5.79
C GLY A 271 4.30 11.08 -6.63
N SER A 272 4.53 10.65 -7.87
CA SER A 272 3.46 10.22 -8.77
C SER A 272 3.02 8.80 -8.45
N THR A 273 1.75 8.48 -8.72
CA THR A 273 1.27 7.10 -8.80
C THR A 273 0.92 6.79 -10.24
N GLU A 274 1.65 5.87 -10.85
CA GLU A 274 1.43 5.42 -12.23
C GLU A 274 0.81 4.02 -12.22
N VAL A 275 -0.32 3.87 -12.91
CA VAL A 275 -0.91 2.56 -13.20
C VAL A 275 -0.60 2.24 -14.64
N ALA A 276 0.52 1.54 -14.86
CA ALA A 276 0.99 1.20 -16.20
C ALA A 276 0.24 0.00 -16.79
N THR A 277 -0.06 -1.00 -15.97
CA THR A 277 -0.82 -2.19 -16.38
C THR A 277 -1.72 -2.71 -15.26
N GLY A 278 -2.81 -3.37 -15.64
CA GLY A 278 -3.73 -4.04 -14.72
C GLY A 278 -4.69 -3.07 -14.04
N THR A 279 -5.15 -3.44 -12.84
CA THR A 279 -6.04 -2.60 -12.03
C THR A 279 -5.43 -2.24 -10.69
N LEU A 280 -5.36 -0.94 -10.39
CA LEU A 280 -5.15 -0.46 -9.03
C LEU A 280 -6.50 -0.32 -8.33
N PHE A 281 -6.72 -1.04 -7.23
CA PHE A 281 -7.82 -0.77 -6.30
C PHE A 281 -7.31 0.05 -5.12
N VAL A 282 -8.11 1.02 -4.66
CA VAL A 282 -7.90 1.62 -3.33
C VAL A 282 -8.72 0.85 -2.30
N GLY A 283 -8.05 0.36 -1.26
CA GLY A 283 -8.65 -0.43 -0.18
C GLY A 283 -9.09 0.39 1.03
N ALA A 284 -8.47 1.56 1.22
CA ALA A 284 -8.72 2.47 2.33
C ALA A 284 -8.85 3.93 1.85
N ASP A 285 -9.51 4.77 2.65
CA ASP A 285 -9.48 6.23 2.43
C ASP A 285 -8.04 6.73 2.54
N HIS A 286 -7.64 7.66 1.67
CA HIS A 286 -6.27 8.22 1.58
C HIS A 286 -5.17 7.21 1.24
N ALA A 287 -5.52 6.03 0.72
CA ALA A 287 -4.54 5.03 0.28
C ALA A 287 -3.57 5.53 -0.82
N LEU A 288 -3.93 6.54 -1.59
CA LEU A 288 -3.03 7.18 -2.57
C LEU A 288 -2.10 8.25 -1.94
N GLY A 289 -2.11 8.41 -0.61
CA GLY A 289 -1.30 9.39 0.09
C GLY A 289 -1.45 10.81 -0.46
N ASN A 290 -0.31 11.49 -0.67
CA ASN A 290 -0.25 12.83 -1.25
C ASN A 290 0.17 12.77 -2.73
N THR A 291 -0.32 11.77 -3.48
CA THR A 291 0.01 11.57 -4.90
C THR A 291 -0.10 12.87 -5.68
N SER A 292 1.02 13.35 -6.21
CA SER A 292 1.09 14.61 -6.97
C SER A 292 0.49 14.47 -8.37
N ASN A 293 0.56 13.28 -8.95
CA ASN A 293 0.00 12.97 -10.26
C ASN A 293 -0.47 11.52 -10.30
N LEU A 294 -1.76 11.30 -10.56
CA LEU A 294 -2.30 9.99 -10.89
C LEU A 294 -2.25 9.81 -12.40
N ILE A 295 -1.39 8.91 -12.84
CA ILE A 295 -1.17 8.58 -14.25
C ILE A 295 -1.81 7.21 -14.49
N ILE A 296 -2.73 7.11 -15.43
CA ILE A 296 -3.38 5.83 -15.76
C ILE A 296 -3.13 5.55 -17.24
N ASP A 297 -2.33 4.55 -17.53
CA ASP A 297 -1.92 4.23 -18.89
C ASP A 297 -3.02 3.52 -19.67
N SER A 298 -2.90 3.55 -21.01
CA SER A 298 -3.86 2.89 -21.88
C SER A 298 -3.93 1.39 -21.57
N GLY A 299 -5.15 0.90 -21.33
CA GLY A 299 -5.41 -0.50 -20.93
C GLY A 299 -5.32 -0.77 -19.43
N ALA A 300 -4.89 0.20 -18.62
CA ALA A 300 -4.90 0.11 -17.17
C ALA A 300 -6.15 0.77 -16.55
N THR A 301 -6.46 0.40 -15.31
CA THR A 301 -7.59 0.96 -14.55
C THR A 301 -7.16 1.39 -13.15
N ALA A 302 -7.57 2.57 -12.70
CA ALA A 302 -7.60 2.93 -11.29
C ALA A 302 -9.05 2.93 -10.79
N ASN A 303 -9.34 2.12 -9.78
CA ASN A 303 -10.67 1.95 -9.20
C ASN A 303 -10.73 2.54 -7.78
N ILE A 304 -11.56 3.56 -7.60
CA ILE A 304 -11.69 4.32 -6.35
C ILE A 304 -12.53 3.57 -5.29
N ASN A 305 -13.27 2.54 -5.69
CA ASN A 305 -13.80 1.49 -4.82
C ASN A 305 -14.54 1.97 -3.54
N GLY A 306 -15.39 2.98 -3.69
CA GLY A 306 -16.16 3.54 -2.57
C GLY A 306 -15.34 4.33 -1.54
N LYS A 307 -14.04 4.57 -1.78
CA LYS A 307 -13.13 5.26 -0.87
C LYS A 307 -12.94 6.73 -1.23
N THR A 308 -12.40 7.49 -0.30
CA THR A 308 -12.05 8.90 -0.47
C THR A 308 -10.56 9.07 -0.74
N GLN A 309 -10.22 9.71 -1.85
CA GLN A 309 -8.83 9.98 -2.26
C GLN A 309 -8.65 11.44 -2.65
N THR A 310 -7.42 11.94 -2.50
CA THR A 310 -6.99 13.23 -3.06
C THR A 310 -5.74 13.02 -3.90
N VAL A 311 -5.72 13.60 -5.09
CA VAL A 311 -4.55 13.60 -5.97
C VAL A 311 -4.30 15.02 -6.48
N GLY A 312 -3.05 15.28 -6.88
CA GLY A 312 -2.69 16.55 -7.53
C GLY A 312 -3.35 16.67 -8.89
N SER A 313 -2.81 15.94 -9.87
CA SER A 313 -3.33 15.91 -11.24
C SER A 313 -3.82 14.52 -11.67
N LEU A 314 -4.66 14.46 -12.71
CA LEU A 314 -5.09 13.23 -13.38
C LEU A 314 -4.67 13.26 -14.86
N ASN A 315 -3.92 12.25 -15.32
CA ASN A 315 -3.34 12.25 -16.67
C ASN A 315 -3.37 10.89 -17.36
N ASN A 316 -3.09 10.94 -18.67
CA ASN A 316 -2.95 9.82 -19.59
C ASN A 316 -4.30 9.20 -20.04
N ASN A 317 -4.32 7.93 -20.48
CA ASN A 317 -5.33 7.40 -21.41
C ASN A 317 -6.07 6.14 -20.93
N GLY A 318 -5.92 5.76 -19.67
CA GLY A 318 -6.55 4.57 -19.08
C GLY A 318 -7.99 4.76 -18.64
N ILE A 319 -8.43 3.93 -17.70
CA ILE A 319 -9.77 4.02 -17.10
C ILE A 319 -9.66 4.52 -15.67
N LEU A 320 -10.39 5.59 -15.36
CA LEU A 320 -10.70 5.95 -13.97
C LEU A 320 -12.10 5.43 -13.66
N ASP A 321 -12.20 4.40 -12.83
CA ASP A 321 -13.47 3.92 -12.30
C ASP A 321 -13.73 4.54 -10.93
N VAL A 322 -14.67 5.49 -10.87
CA VAL A 322 -15.02 6.17 -9.62
C VAL A 322 -15.72 5.20 -8.66
N ASN A 323 -16.47 4.23 -9.17
CA ASN A 323 -17.08 3.13 -8.40
C ASN A 323 -17.58 3.51 -6.99
N ALA A 324 -18.54 4.46 -6.91
CA ALA A 324 -19.11 4.99 -5.66
C ALA A 324 -18.16 5.74 -4.71
N GLY A 325 -16.90 5.95 -5.10
CA GLY A 325 -15.89 6.65 -4.33
C GLY A 325 -15.92 8.18 -4.47
N ASN A 326 -15.01 8.84 -3.77
CA ASN A 326 -14.83 10.29 -3.80
C ASN A 326 -13.39 10.61 -4.23
N LEU A 327 -13.20 11.13 -5.43
CA LEU A 327 -11.88 11.57 -5.90
C LEU A 327 -11.81 13.10 -5.96
N SER A 328 -10.90 13.68 -5.19
CA SER A 328 -10.57 15.11 -5.25
C SER A 328 -9.30 15.34 -6.07
N ILE A 329 -9.35 16.26 -7.02
CA ILE A 329 -8.24 16.65 -7.90
C ILE A 329 -7.90 18.11 -7.63
N THR A 330 -6.67 18.41 -7.21
CA THR A 330 -6.29 19.74 -6.71
C THR A 330 -5.64 20.65 -7.75
N GLN A 331 -5.09 20.09 -8.83
CA GLN A 331 -4.30 20.81 -9.83
C GLN A 331 -4.79 20.59 -11.28
N GLY A 332 -5.82 19.76 -11.48
CA GLY A 332 -6.41 19.48 -12.79
C GLY A 332 -5.73 18.33 -13.54
N GLY A 333 -5.36 18.54 -14.81
CA GLY A 333 -4.67 17.56 -15.64
C GLY A 333 -5.28 17.40 -17.03
N SER A 334 -4.72 16.51 -17.84
CA SER A 334 -5.23 16.17 -19.17
C SER A 334 -5.41 14.67 -19.30
N PHE A 335 -6.67 14.23 -19.21
CA PHE A 335 -7.06 12.82 -19.25
C PHE A 335 -7.74 12.51 -20.59
N GLY A 336 -7.04 11.72 -21.42
CA GLY A 336 -7.57 11.20 -22.70
C GLY A 336 -8.30 9.86 -22.55
N GLY A 337 -8.29 9.31 -21.35
CA GLY A 337 -8.95 8.06 -20.98
C GLY A 337 -10.46 8.19 -20.78
N SER A 338 -11.04 7.19 -20.13
CA SER A 338 -12.47 7.16 -19.79
C SER A 338 -12.68 7.23 -18.28
N VAL A 339 -13.45 8.22 -17.83
CA VAL A 339 -14.01 8.22 -16.47
C VAL A 339 -15.35 7.49 -16.52
N ILE A 340 -15.50 6.46 -15.66
CA ILE A 340 -16.68 5.60 -15.59
C ILE A 340 -17.23 5.51 -14.15
N GLY A 341 -18.44 4.97 -14.02
CA GLY A 341 -19.17 4.81 -12.76
C GLY A 341 -20.52 5.54 -12.78
N SER A 342 -21.45 5.08 -11.93
CA SER A 342 -22.81 5.64 -11.85
C SER A 342 -23.08 6.42 -10.56
N THR A 343 -22.20 6.29 -9.57
CA THR A 343 -22.30 6.92 -8.25
C THR A 343 -20.90 7.33 -7.79
N GLY A 344 -20.85 8.14 -6.73
CA GLY A 344 -19.62 8.75 -6.22
C GLY A 344 -19.52 10.23 -6.57
N ASN A 345 -18.36 10.82 -6.25
CA ASN A 345 -18.07 12.22 -6.49
C ASN A 345 -16.71 12.40 -7.17
N LEU A 346 -16.66 13.22 -8.22
CA LEU A 346 -15.45 13.75 -8.80
C LEU A 346 -15.37 15.25 -8.46
N ASN A 347 -14.42 15.65 -7.63
CA ASN A 347 -14.31 17.01 -7.11
C ASN A 347 -13.06 17.69 -7.69
N LEU A 348 -13.25 18.80 -8.39
CA LEU A 348 -12.16 19.65 -8.84
C LEU A 348 -12.00 20.78 -7.83
N LEU A 349 -10.83 20.82 -7.19
CA LEU A 349 -10.49 21.79 -6.15
C LEU A 349 -9.57 22.90 -6.67
N GLY A 350 -8.93 22.69 -7.82
CA GLY A 350 -8.15 23.71 -8.52
C GLY A 350 -7.68 23.24 -9.90
N GLY A 351 -7.13 24.20 -10.66
CA GLY A 351 -6.56 23.95 -11.99
C GLY A 351 -7.61 23.60 -13.06
N THR A 352 -7.13 23.19 -14.23
CA THR A 352 -7.98 22.78 -15.35
C THR A 352 -7.87 21.29 -15.56
N LEU A 353 -8.97 20.55 -15.43
CA LEU A 353 -9.06 19.17 -15.86
C LEU A 353 -9.67 19.11 -17.27
N ILE A 354 -8.89 18.62 -18.24
CA ILE A 354 -9.32 18.38 -19.61
C ILE A 354 -9.65 16.91 -19.77
N LEU A 355 -10.88 16.61 -20.18
CA LEU A 355 -11.32 15.26 -20.55
C LEU A 355 -11.45 15.16 -22.08
N SER A 356 -10.43 14.63 -22.75
CA SER A 356 -10.41 14.48 -24.22
C SER A 356 -10.92 13.12 -24.70
N GLY A 357 -11.07 12.14 -23.79
CA GLY A 357 -11.69 10.83 -24.06
C GLY A 357 -13.21 10.78 -23.89
N ASN A 358 -13.79 9.63 -24.14
CA ASN A 358 -15.25 9.42 -24.03
C ASN A 358 -15.61 8.96 -22.61
N ASN A 359 -16.18 9.87 -21.81
CA ASN A 359 -16.53 9.57 -20.43
C ASN A 359 -18.02 9.25 -20.32
N THR A 360 -18.31 8.11 -19.66
CA THR A 360 -19.67 7.61 -19.41
C THR A 360 -20.07 7.76 -17.94
N TYR A 361 -19.21 8.37 -17.11
CA TYR A 361 -19.50 8.64 -15.72
C TYR A 361 -20.76 9.49 -15.56
N THR A 362 -21.69 8.99 -14.75
CA THR A 362 -23.00 9.61 -14.47
C THR A 362 -23.16 10.04 -13.01
N GLY A 363 -22.17 9.77 -12.15
CA GLY A 363 -22.15 10.26 -10.78
C GLY A 363 -21.98 11.79 -10.71
N ASN A 364 -21.89 12.31 -9.49
CA ASN A 364 -21.82 13.74 -9.28
C ASN A 364 -20.42 14.28 -9.60
N THR A 365 -20.39 15.50 -10.15
CA THR A 365 -19.15 16.26 -10.34
C THR A 365 -19.27 17.64 -9.75
N GLN A 366 -18.32 18.01 -8.90
CA GLN A 366 -18.23 19.32 -8.29
C GLN A 366 -17.05 20.08 -8.90
N VAL A 367 -17.31 21.27 -9.43
CA VAL A 367 -16.27 22.18 -9.93
C VAL A 367 -16.23 23.37 -8.98
N ASN A 368 -15.19 23.45 -8.15
CA ASN A 368 -15.07 24.55 -7.19
C ASN A 368 -14.57 25.84 -7.86
N SER A 369 -14.75 26.95 -7.15
CA SER A 369 -14.15 28.23 -7.55
C SER A 369 -12.64 28.09 -7.74
N GLY A 370 -12.11 28.69 -8.80
CA GLY A 370 -10.71 28.54 -9.20
C GLY A 370 -10.40 27.26 -10.00
N SER A 371 -11.39 26.41 -10.25
CA SER A 371 -11.27 25.21 -11.09
C SER A 371 -11.93 25.38 -12.46
N SER A 372 -11.44 24.66 -13.46
CA SER A 372 -12.03 24.54 -14.79
C SER A 372 -12.18 23.08 -15.18
N PHE A 373 -13.37 22.71 -15.64
CA PHE A 373 -13.69 21.38 -16.15
C PHE A 373 -13.98 21.45 -17.64
N GLN A 374 -13.05 20.97 -18.47
CA GLN A 374 -13.14 21.07 -19.92
C GLN A 374 -13.43 19.71 -20.56
N ILE A 375 -14.52 19.63 -21.33
CA ILE A 375 -14.87 18.47 -22.15
C ILE A 375 -14.36 18.70 -23.57
N GLY A 376 -13.46 17.82 -24.01
CA GLY A 376 -12.72 17.93 -25.27
C GLY A 376 -11.50 18.85 -25.20
N ASN A 377 -10.65 18.79 -26.23
CA ASN A 377 -9.40 19.54 -26.34
C ASN A 377 -9.25 20.23 -27.71
N GLY A 378 -10.36 20.55 -28.38
CA GLY A 378 -10.41 21.08 -29.74
C GLY A 378 -10.50 20.01 -30.83
N GLY A 379 -10.35 18.73 -30.49
CA GLY A 379 -10.63 17.60 -31.37
C GLY A 379 -12.11 17.16 -31.38
N ALA A 380 -12.41 16.10 -32.13
CA ALA A 380 -13.76 15.53 -32.24
C ALA A 380 -14.10 14.55 -31.10
N SER A 381 -13.15 14.24 -30.20
CA SER A 381 -13.28 13.33 -29.05
C SER A 381 -13.46 14.09 -27.73
N GLY A 382 -14.11 13.45 -26.74
CA GLY A 382 -14.61 14.13 -25.54
C GLY A 382 -16.11 13.93 -25.36
N SER A 383 -16.52 13.24 -24.30
CA SER A 383 -17.93 13.22 -23.88
C SER A 383 -18.03 13.23 -22.36
N TYR A 384 -19.20 13.61 -21.86
CA TYR A 384 -19.50 13.58 -20.43
C TYR A 384 -21.01 13.38 -20.21
N ALA A 385 -21.40 12.61 -19.19
CA ALA A 385 -22.80 12.21 -18.99
C ALA A 385 -23.41 12.67 -17.65
N GLY A 386 -22.61 12.80 -16.59
CA GLY A 386 -23.07 13.13 -15.25
C GLY A 386 -23.48 14.59 -15.05
N ASN A 387 -24.19 14.85 -13.95
CA ASN A 387 -24.55 16.20 -13.53
C ASN A 387 -23.32 16.97 -13.02
N ILE A 388 -23.31 18.29 -13.18
CA ILE A 388 -22.20 19.15 -12.76
C ILE A 388 -22.69 20.27 -11.84
N SER A 389 -22.21 20.28 -10.61
CA SER A 389 -22.30 21.42 -9.69
C SER A 389 -21.15 22.38 -9.97
N ASN A 390 -21.42 23.45 -10.70
CA ASN A 390 -20.42 24.39 -11.21
C ASN A 390 -20.35 25.68 -10.37
N ASN A 391 -19.26 25.86 -9.63
CA ASN A 391 -18.88 27.13 -8.99
C ASN A 391 -17.59 27.74 -9.60
N GLY A 392 -17.07 27.14 -10.67
CA GLY A 392 -15.90 27.59 -11.42
C GLY A 392 -16.24 27.79 -12.89
N VAL A 393 -15.52 27.08 -13.76
CA VAL A 393 -15.75 27.07 -15.22
C VAL A 393 -16.08 25.66 -15.68
N VAL A 394 -17.14 25.51 -16.46
CA VAL A 394 -17.36 24.31 -17.30
C VAL A 394 -17.19 24.73 -18.74
N ALA A 395 -16.30 24.06 -19.48
CA ALA A 395 -15.99 24.39 -20.86
C ALA A 395 -16.23 23.19 -21.78
N PHE A 396 -16.81 23.44 -22.95
CA PHE A 396 -16.89 22.49 -24.05
C PHE A 396 -15.99 23.00 -25.17
N ASN A 397 -14.98 22.21 -25.53
CA ASN A 397 -14.03 22.54 -26.59
C ASN A 397 -13.88 21.33 -27.51
N ARG A 398 -14.83 21.19 -28.44
CA ARG A 398 -14.89 20.07 -29.39
C ARG A 398 -15.17 20.57 -30.81
N THR A 399 -14.64 19.83 -31.78
CA THR A 399 -15.14 19.85 -33.16
C THR A 399 -16.27 18.82 -33.32
N GLY A 400 -17.08 18.97 -34.37
CA GLY A 400 -18.21 18.09 -34.63
C GLY A 400 -19.39 18.32 -33.67
N SER A 401 -20.36 17.41 -33.66
CA SER A 401 -21.56 17.53 -32.82
C SER A 401 -21.41 16.77 -31.51
N SER A 402 -21.99 17.31 -30.44
CA SER A 402 -22.10 16.66 -29.14
C SER A 402 -23.39 17.07 -28.44
N ALA A 403 -23.95 16.16 -27.65
CA ALA A 403 -25.12 16.41 -26.83
C ALA A 403 -24.76 16.20 -25.36
N TYR A 404 -25.20 17.12 -24.51
CA TYR A 404 -25.03 17.04 -23.07
C TYR A 404 -26.40 17.17 -22.40
N GLN A 405 -26.79 16.10 -21.70
CA GLN A 405 -28.12 15.95 -21.11
C GLN A 405 -28.14 16.18 -19.59
N GLY A 406 -26.97 16.16 -18.95
CA GLY A 406 -26.84 16.40 -17.52
C GLY A 406 -27.27 17.82 -17.14
N VAL A 407 -27.62 18.00 -15.87
CA VAL A 407 -27.91 19.32 -15.30
C VAL A 407 -26.61 19.97 -14.87
N ILE A 408 -26.42 21.23 -15.25
CA ILE A 408 -25.39 22.14 -14.73
C ILE A 408 -26.07 23.09 -13.75
N SER A 409 -25.56 23.15 -12.52
CA SER A 409 -26.06 24.02 -11.45
C SER A 409 -24.93 24.89 -10.87
N GLY A 410 -25.23 25.77 -9.91
CA GLY A 410 -24.22 26.55 -9.17
C GLY A 410 -23.92 27.96 -9.70
N GLY A 411 -22.95 28.65 -9.10
CA GLY A 411 -22.65 30.06 -9.41
C GLY A 411 -21.72 30.28 -10.61
N GLY A 412 -21.14 29.21 -11.17
CA GLY A 412 -20.10 29.25 -12.18
C GLY A 412 -20.58 29.56 -13.60
N VAL A 413 -19.61 29.62 -14.51
CA VAL A 413 -19.84 29.97 -15.93
C VAL A 413 -19.75 28.74 -16.84
N LEU A 414 -20.54 28.76 -17.91
CA LEU A 414 -20.43 27.81 -19.03
C LEU A 414 -19.70 28.47 -20.20
N GLN A 415 -18.77 27.75 -20.83
CA GLN A 415 -18.08 28.20 -22.04
C GLN A 415 -18.23 27.18 -23.17
N HIS A 416 -18.61 27.63 -24.35
CA HIS A 416 -18.47 26.86 -25.59
C HIS A 416 -17.36 27.50 -26.44
N ASN A 417 -16.22 26.82 -26.47
CA ASN A 417 -14.99 27.31 -27.11
C ASN A 417 -14.68 26.55 -28.40
N GLY A 418 -15.33 25.40 -28.64
CA GLY A 418 -15.13 24.59 -29.84
C GLY A 418 -15.85 25.14 -31.07
N SER A 419 -15.34 24.83 -32.25
CA SER A 419 -16.01 25.17 -33.53
C SER A 419 -17.20 24.27 -33.86
N GLY A 420 -17.41 23.21 -33.08
CA GLY A 420 -18.50 22.26 -33.25
C GLY A 420 -19.87 22.74 -32.75
N THR A 421 -20.81 21.80 -32.75
CA THR A 421 -22.18 21.98 -32.26
C THR A 421 -22.33 21.32 -30.88
N LEU A 422 -22.76 22.09 -29.89
CA LEU A 422 -23.13 21.60 -28.56
C LEU A 422 -24.65 21.70 -28.37
N THR A 423 -25.32 20.57 -28.22
CA THR A 423 -26.74 20.51 -27.85
C THR A 423 -26.85 20.38 -26.33
N LEU A 424 -27.49 21.35 -25.69
CA LEU A 424 -27.81 21.36 -24.27
C LEU A 424 -29.30 21.05 -24.09
N SER A 425 -29.60 19.96 -23.40
CA SER A 425 -30.97 19.53 -23.11
C SER A 425 -31.35 19.45 -21.62
N GLY A 426 -30.37 19.59 -20.72
CA GLY A 426 -30.62 19.68 -19.29
C GLY A 426 -31.40 20.94 -18.90
N ILE A 427 -32.20 20.85 -17.83
CA ILE A 427 -32.76 22.03 -17.16
C ILE A 427 -31.67 22.60 -16.26
N ASN A 428 -30.90 23.55 -16.80
CA ASN A 428 -29.74 24.09 -16.10
C ASN A 428 -30.15 25.23 -15.15
N THR A 429 -29.50 25.28 -14.00
CA THR A 429 -29.76 26.27 -12.94
C THR A 429 -28.53 27.09 -12.56
N TYR A 430 -27.46 27.02 -13.35
CA TYR A 430 -26.29 27.84 -13.10
C TYR A 430 -26.56 29.32 -13.38
N SER A 431 -25.97 30.20 -12.56
CA SER A 431 -26.26 31.65 -12.61
C SER A 431 -25.13 32.51 -13.17
N GLY A 432 -23.91 31.98 -13.32
CA GLY A 432 -22.76 32.77 -13.77
C GLY A 432 -22.81 33.19 -15.24
N GLY A 433 -23.68 32.56 -16.04
CA GLY A 433 -23.88 32.89 -17.46
C GLY A 433 -23.16 31.95 -18.41
N SER A 434 -23.27 32.24 -19.70
CA SER A 434 -22.68 31.43 -20.79
C SER A 434 -21.92 32.29 -21.79
N SER A 435 -20.78 31.79 -22.26
CA SER A 435 -20.04 32.38 -23.38
C SER A 435 -20.00 31.40 -24.54
N ILE A 436 -20.47 31.85 -25.71
CA ILE A 436 -20.38 31.10 -26.97
C ILE A 436 -19.30 31.81 -27.80
N SER A 437 -18.08 31.30 -27.71
CA SER A 437 -16.91 31.93 -28.34
C SER A 437 -16.83 31.61 -29.84
N ALA A 438 -17.28 30.42 -30.23
CA ALA A 438 -17.32 29.94 -31.61
C ALA A 438 -18.39 28.83 -31.75
N GLY A 439 -18.57 28.32 -32.99
CA GLY A 439 -19.42 27.16 -33.24
C GLY A 439 -20.90 27.43 -33.01
N THR A 440 -21.65 26.35 -32.76
CA THR A 440 -23.11 26.40 -32.52
C THR A 440 -23.45 25.85 -31.15
N VAL A 441 -24.28 26.56 -30.40
CA VAL A 441 -24.97 26.00 -29.22
C VAL A 441 -26.45 25.85 -29.54
N ILE A 442 -26.99 24.65 -29.37
CA ILE A 442 -28.40 24.34 -29.51
C ILE A 442 -29.01 24.23 -28.11
N ALA A 443 -29.93 25.13 -27.78
CA ALA A 443 -30.73 25.07 -26.55
C ALA A 443 -32.10 24.45 -26.85
N THR A 444 -32.43 23.30 -26.25
CA THR A 444 -33.72 22.62 -26.52
C THR A 444 -34.89 23.20 -25.73
N GLN A 445 -34.61 24.02 -24.72
CA GLN A 445 -35.60 24.74 -23.91
C GLN A 445 -34.97 26.00 -23.29
N GLY A 446 -35.82 26.88 -22.74
CA GLY A 446 -35.39 28.17 -22.19
C GLY A 446 -34.43 28.09 -21.02
N ALA A 447 -34.54 27.04 -20.20
CA ALA A 447 -33.64 26.81 -19.06
C ALA A 447 -32.31 26.13 -19.46
N ALA A 448 -32.09 25.78 -20.73
CA ALA A 448 -30.87 25.07 -21.14
C ALA A 448 -29.59 25.93 -21.01
N LEU A 449 -29.70 27.25 -20.87
CA LEU A 449 -28.57 28.17 -20.73
C LEU A 449 -28.41 28.76 -19.32
N GLY A 450 -29.08 28.17 -18.32
CA GLY A 450 -29.10 28.73 -16.96
C GLY A 450 -29.80 30.09 -16.90
N SER A 451 -29.55 30.88 -15.86
CA SER A 451 -30.22 32.17 -15.65
C SER A 451 -29.34 33.40 -15.91
N GLY A 452 -28.04 33.22 -16.12
CA GLY A 452 -27.07 34.31 -16.28
C GLY A 452 -27.07 34.97 -17.66
N LEU A 453 -26.19 35.96 -17.84
CA LEU A 453 -25.92 36.60 -19.13
C LEU A 453 -25.42 35.58 -20.16
N VAL A 454 -25.84 35.71 -21.43
CA VAL A 454 -25.29 34.92 -22.54
C VAL A 454 -24.54 35.85 -23.50
N THR A 455 -23.22 35.72 -23.56
CA THR A 455 -22.36 36.39 -24.54
C THR A 455 -22.23 35.48 -25.76
N ASN A 456 -22.94 35.80 -26.84
CA ASN A 456 -22.96 35.03 -28.07
C ASN A 456 -22.07 35.68 -29.15
N ASN A 457 -20.96 35.05 -29.48
CA ASN A 457 -20.10 35.40 -30.62
C ASN A 457 -20.07 34.32 -31.72
N GLY A 458 -20.84 33.23 -31.54
CA GLY A 458 -21.02 32.17 -32.53
C GLY A 458 -22.46 32.12 -33.04
N LEU A 459 -23.04 30.93 -33.12
CA LEU A 459 -24.44 30.71 -33.40
C LEU A 459 -25.16 30.15 -32.16
N LEU A 460 -26.19 30.85 -31.70
CA LEU A 460 -27.15 30.31 -30.74
C LEU A 460 -28.42 29.86 -31.49
N GLN A 461 -28.77 28.59 -31.38
CA GLN A 461 -29.99 28.02 -31.94
C GLN A 461 -30.97 27.63 -30.82
N LEU A 462 -32.16 28.22 -30.82
CA LEU A 462 -33.25 27.82 -29.94
C LEU A 462 -34.03 26.71 -30.66
N ALA A 463 -33.89 25.46 -30.24
CA ALA A 463 -34.57 24.30 -30.81
C ALA A 463 -35.72 23.82 -29.89
N PHE A 464 -36.63 24.73 -29.58
CA PHE A 464 -37.68 24.48 -28.60
C PHE A 464 -38.75 23.54 -29.17
N ALA A 465 -38.94 22.38 -28.55
CA ALA A 465 -39.98 21.41 -28.94
C ALA A 465 -41.39 21.88 -28.52
N GLY A 466 -41.49 22.56 -27.37
CA GLY A 466 -42.70 23.21 -26.88
C GLY A 466 -42.48 24.69 -26.58
N ASN A 467 -43.54 25.45 -26.30
CA ASN A 467 -43.43 26.86 -25.98
C ASN A 467 -42.54 27.06 -24.74
N SER A 468 -41.55 27.93 -24.83
CA SER A 468 -40.63 28.20 -23.73
C SER A 468 -40.12 29.63 -23.76
N GLN A 469 -39.83 30.15 -22.57
CA GLN A 469 -39.28 31.49 -22.38
C GLN A 469 -37.77 31.42 -22.19
N LEU A 470 -37.03 32.24 -22.95
CA LEU A 470 -35.61 32.49 -22.69
C LEU A 470 -35.51 33.81 -21.91
N THR A 471 -35.12 33.72 -20.64
CA THR A 471 -35.02 34.87 -19.74
C THR A 471 -33.65 35.52 -19.76
N ASN A 472 -32.63 34.86 -20.33
CA ASN A 472 -31.27 35.36 -20.40
C ASN A 472 -31.19 36.68 -21.16
N ILE A 473 -30.36 37.59 -20.67
CA ILE A 473 -29.91 38.75 -21.45
C ILE A 473 -28.91 38.24 -22.50
N LEU A 474 -29.06 38.65 -23.76
CA LEU A 474 -28.17 38.26 -24.85
C LEU A 474 -27.29 39.44 -25.28
N THR A 475 -25.99 39.21 -25.39
CA THR A 475 -24.99 40.17 -25.90
C THR A 475 -24.07 39.48 -26.91
N GLY A 476 -23.12 40.22 -27.50
CA GLY A 476 -22.12 39.71 -28.43
C GLY A 476 -22.48 39.98 -29.90
N SER A 477 -21.63 39.50 -30.81
CA SER A 477 -21.73 39.74 -32.26
C SER A 477 -22.29 38.56 -33.06
N GLY A 478 -22.64 37.46 -32.39
CA GLY A 478 -23.08 36.22 -33.00
C GLY A 478 -24.55 36.23 -33.43
N ASP A 479 -24.93 35.17 -34.15
CA ASP A 479 -26.28 34.99 -34.69
C ASP A 479 -27.20 34.23 -33.71
N LEU A 480 -28.49 34.55 -33.77
CA LEU A 480 -29.55 33.84 -33.06
C LEU A 480 -30.55 33.27 -34.07
N THR A 481 -30.77 31.96 -34.03
CA THR A 481 -31.76 31.27 -34.88
C THR A 481 -32.81 30.56 -34.04
N LYS A 482 -34.05 30.52 -34.55
CA LYS A 482 -35.14 29.76 -33.96
C LYS A 482 -35.47 28.57 -34.86
N SER A 483 -35.57 27.40 -34.25
CA SER A 483 -35.94 26.12 -34.87
C SER A 483 -36.83 25.31 -33.92
N GLY A 484 -37.42 24.21 -34.39
CA GLY A 484 -38.39 23.42 -33.61
C GLY A 484 -39.79 24.06 -33.56
N SER A 485 -40.79 23.25 -33.20
CA SER A 485 -42.21 23.57 -33.29
C SER A 485 -42.73 24.55 -32.23
N GLY A 486 -42.04 24.69 -31.10
CA GLY A 486 -42.47 25.54 -29.99
C GLY A 486 -42.25 27.03 -30.26
N ILE A 487 -43.02 27.90 -29.61
CA ILE A 487 -42.78 29.35 -29.60
C ILE A 487 -41.64 29.68 -28.62
N ALA A 488 -40.67 30.49 -29.06
CA ALA A 488 -39.66 31.06 -28.16
C ALA A 488 -40.04 32.48 -27.76
N THR A 489 -40.28 32.69 -26.46
CA THR A 489 -40.52 34.04 -25.91
C THR A 489 -39.23 34.59 -25.32
N LEU A 490 -38.72 35.68 -25.87
CA LEU A 490 -37.52 36.36 -25.38
C LEU A 490 -37.93 37.47 -24.41
N THR A 491 -37.46 37.42 -23.16
CA THR A 491 -37.77 38.48 -22.16
C THR A 491 -36.55 39.09 -21.50
N GLY A 492 -35.34 38.63 -21.82
CA GLY A 492 -34.11 39.31 -21.41
C GLY A 492 -33.93 40.62 -22.18
N LEU A 493 -33.75 41.72 -21.46
CA LEU A 493 -33.55 43.05 -22.07
C LEU A 493 -32.06 43.29 -22.35
N ALA A 494 -31.63 43.22 -23.62
CA ALA A 494 -30.46 43.95 -24.14
C ALA A 494 -30.53 44.16 -25.67
N HIS A 495 -29.92 45.24 -26.13
CA HIS A 495 -29.89 45.75 -27.52
C HIS A 495 -29.35 44.70 -28.53
N LEU A 496 -30.27 43.96 -29.17
CA LEU A 496 -29.93 42.94 -30.15
C LEU A 496 -30.08 43.51 -31.57
N ARG A 497 -29.01 43.47 -32.39
CA ARG A 497 -29.18 43.51 -33.86
C ARG A 497 -29.60 42.11 -34.30
N MET A 498 -30.90 41.83 -34.33
CA MET A 498 -31.43 40.55 -34.82
C MET A 498 -31.60 40.56 -36.33
N LEU A 499 -30.98 39.63 -37.04
CA LEU A 499 -31.45 39.20 -38.35
C LEU A 499 -32.41 38.02 -38.15
N PHE A 500 -33.71 38.28 -38.10
CA PHE A 500 -34.72 37.21 -38.10
C PHE A 500 -34.76 36.56 -39.48
N GLN A 501 -34.15 35.39 -39.64
CA GLN A 501 -34.47 34.52 -40.77
C GLN A 501 -35.61 33.58 -40.35
N LEU A 502 -36.84 34.10 -40.42
CA LEU A 502 -38.04 33.29 -40.33
C LEU A 502 -38.05 32.37 -41.55
N MET A 503 -37.87 31.06 -41.35
CA MET A 503 -38.24 30.10 -42.39
C MET A 503 -39.77 30.08 -42.49
N PRO A 504 -40.36 30.06 -43.70
CA PRO A 504 -41.80 30.12 -43.87
C PRO A 504 -42.46 28.86 -43.32
N GLU A 505 -43.55 29.03 -42.58
CA GLU A 505 -44.49 27.95 -42.29
C GLU A 505 -45.01 27.36 -43.61
N ARG A 506 -45.13 26.02 -43.64
CA ARG A 506 -45.96 25.31 -44.62
C ARG A 506 -47.21 24.82 -43.93
#